data_AF-A0A660XUA4-F1
#
_entry.id   AF-A0A660XUA4-F1
#
_cell.length_a   1.000
_cell.length_b   1.000
_cell.length_c   1.000
_cell.angle_alpha   90.00
_cell.angle_beta   90.00
_cell.angle_gamma   90.00
#
_symmetry.space_group_name_H-M   'P 1'
#
loop_
_entity.id
_entity.type
_entity.pdbx_description
1 polymer ?
#
loop_
_entity_poly.entity_id
_entity_poly.type
_entity_poly.pdbx_seq_one_letter_code
_entity_poly.pdbx_strand_id
1 'polypeptide(L)' 'MKKLLIIDRDGTLILEPPDHQVDSLEKLEFYPGVITALGKIARELDFELVMVSNQDGLGTMSFPEDDFWPVQNKMISL' A
#
# COMPACT_ATOMS: atom_id res chain seq x y z
N MET A 1 -11.51 9.15 22.19
CA MET A 1 -11.56 8.04 21.20
C MET A 1 -10.53 8.36 20.14
N LYS A 2 -9.70 7.38 19.74
CA LYS A 2 -8.78 7.58 18.61
C LYS A 2 -9.57 7.54 17.30
N LYS A 3 -9.28 8.46 16.38
CA LYS A 3 -9.88 8.45 15.03
C LYS A 3 -8.96 7.65 14.11
N LEU A 4 -9.54 6.74 13.33
CA LEU A 4 -8.79 5.97 12.34
C LEU A 4 -8.99 6.58 10.96
N LEU A 5 -7.89 6.72 10.22
CA LEU A 5 -7.95 6.90 8.78
C LEU A 5 -7.60 5.55 8.15
N ILE A 6 -8.61 4.89 7.59
CA ILE A 6 -8.45 3.60 6.91
C ILE A 6 -8.12 3.87 5.45
N ILE A 7 -7.04 3.29 4.95
CA ILE A 7 -6.45 3.62 3.65
C ILE A 7 -6.25 2.34 2.87
N ASP A 8 -6.75 2.31 1.64
CA ASP A 8 -6.47 1.21 0.71
C ASP A 8 -5.04 1.30 0.16
N ARG A 9 -4.49 0.19 -0.35
CA ARG A 9 -3.13 0.14 -0.89
C ARG A 9 -3.11 0.40 -2.40
N ASP A 10 -3.67 -0.53 -3.16
CA ASP A 10 -3.61 -0.55 -4.62
C ASP A 10 -4.65 0.42 -5.20
N GLY A 11 -4.26 1.27 -6.15
CA GLY A 11 -5.14 2.31 -6.70
C GLY A 11 -5.37 3.51 -5.76
N THR A 12 -4.77 3.50 -4.56
CA THR A 12 -4.84 4.61 -3.59
C THR A 12 -3.47 5.13 -3.20
N LEU A 13 -2.59 4.27 -2.70
CA LEU A 13 -1.21 4.63 -2.35
C LEU A 13 -0.25 4.38 -3.51
N ILE A 14 -0.40 3.23 -4.15
CA ILE A 14 0.40 2.80 -5.28
C ILE A 14 -0.49 2.57 -6.49
N LEU A 15 0.06 2.73 -7.68
CA LEU A 15 -0.65 2.53 -8.94
C LEU A 15 -1.06 1.06 -9.06
N GLU A 16 -2.34 0.84 -9.37
CA GLU A 16 -2.83 -0.51 -9.64
C GLU A 16 -2.47 -0.91 -11.08
N PRO A 17 -1.75 -2.03 -11.29
CA PRO A 17 -1.41 -2.50 -12.62
C PRO A 17 -2.63 -3.16 -13.31
N PRO A 18 -2.61 -3.35 -14.65
CA PRO A 18 -3.73 -3.96 -15.37
C PRO A 18 -4.08 -5.39 -14.94
N ASP A 19 -3.15 -6.12 -14.34
CA ASP A 19 -3.35 -7.46 -13.79
C ASP A 19 -3.73 -7.46 -12.30
N HIS A 20 -3.91 -6.28 -11.70
CA HIS A 20 -4.32 -6.07 -10.31
C HIS A 20 -3.38 -6.68 -9.27
N GLN A 21 -2.14 -7.04 -9.64
CA GLN A 21 -1.17 -7.66 -8.74
C GLN A 21 0.17 -6.91 -8.77
N VAL A 22 0.51 -6.29 -7.65
CA VAL A 22 1.83 -5.70 -7.41
C VAL A 22 2.74 -6.75 -6.75
N ASP A 23 3.24 -7.65 -7.57
CA ASP A 23 4.02 -8.85 -7.21
C ASP A 23 5.53 -8.70 -7.50
N SER A 24 5.96 -7.52 -7.98
CA SER A 24 7.37 -7.23 -8.26
C SER A 24 7.71 -5.77 -7.96
N LEU A 25 8.99 -5.49 -7.74
CA LEU A 25 9.46 -4.12 -7.45
C LEU A 25 9.32 -3.20 -8.65
N GLU A 26 9.36 -3.73 -9.87
CA GLU A 26 9.18 -2.99 -11.11
C GLU A 26 7.75 -2.45 -11.26
N LYS A 27 6.76 -3.12 -10.64
CA LYS A 27 5.37 -2.66 -10.60
C LYS A 27 5.09 -1.65 -9.48
N LEU A 28 6.02 -1.47 -8.53
CA LEU A 28 5.81 -0.57 -7.39
C LEU A 28 5.98 0.90 -7.79
N GLU A 29 4.86 1.58 -8.04
CA GLU A 29 4.83 3.00 -8.36
C GLU A 29 3.88 3.74 -7.41
N PHE A 30 4.34 4.79 -6.74
CA PHE A 30 3.48 5.62 -5.88
C PHE A 30 2.74 6.68 -6.69
N TYR A 31 1.52 7.02 -6.29
CA TYR A 31 0.85 8.20 -6.82
C TYR A 31 1.65 9.48 -6.53
N PRO A 32 1.76 10.42 -7.48
CA PRO A 32 2.49 11.66 -7.28
C PRO A 32 2.02 12.42 -6.03
N GLY A 33 2.96 12.67 -5.10
CA GLY A 33 2.71 13.45 -3.89
C GLY A 33 2.03 12.70 -2.73
N VAL A 34 1.72 11.41 -2.88
CA VAL A 34 0.99 10.63 -1.85
C VAL A 34 1.74 10.58 -0.52
N ILE A 35 3.05 10.37 -0.54
CA ILE A 35 3.90 10.34 0.67
C ILE A 35 3.84 11.69 1.39
N THR A 36 3.93 12.80 0.65
CA THR A 36 3.82 14.15 1.21
C THR A 36 2.44 14.40 1.82
N ALA A 37 1.37 13.95 1.16
CA ALA A 37 0.01 14.09 1.66
C ALA A 37 -0.21 13.28 2.96
N LEU A 38 0.21 12.01 2.98
CA LEU A 38 0.17 11.18 4.19
C LEU A 38 0.99 11.79 5.33
N GLY A 39 2.19 12.30 5.03
CA GLY A 39 3.04 12.96 6.02
C GLY A 39 2.45 14.26 6.56
N LYS A 40 1.60 14.97 5.79
CA LYS A 40 0.82 16.11 6.30
C LYS A 40 -0.31 15.63 7.20
N ILE A 41 -1.09 14.64 6.75
CA ILE A 41 -2.18 14.04 7.56
C ILE A 41 -1.65 13.58 8.91
N ALA A 42 -0.55 12.82 8.94
CA ALA A 42 0.03 12.27 10.17
C ALA A 42 0.59 13.34 11.13
N ARG A 43 1.00 14.51 10.63
CA ARG A 43 1.57 15.60 11.46
C ARG A 43 0.55 16.64 11.88
N GLU A 44 -0.45 16.89 11.04
CA GLU A 44 -1.37 18.02 11.18
C GLU A 44 -2.76 17.58 11.67
N LEU A 45 -3.11 16.30 11.53
CA LEU A 45 -4.42 15.76 11.91
C LEU A 45 -4.29 14.67 12.97
N ASP A 46 -5.33 14.54 13.81
CA ASP A 46 -5.40 13.55 14.89
C ASP A 46 -6.02 12.23 14.39
N PHE A 47 -5.33 11.58 13.45
CA PHE A 47 -5.69 10.26 12.92
C PHE A 47 -4.58 9.24 13.14
N GLU A 48 -4.96 8.01 13.51
CA GLU A 48 -4.11 6.84 13.38
C GLU A 48 -4.33 6.23 12.00
N LEU A 49 -3.26 6.14 11.20
CA LEU A 49 -3.31 5.65 9.83
C LEU A 49 -3.27 4.13 9.85
N VAL A 50 -4.28 3.50 9.24
CA VAL A 50 -4.39 2.05 9.13
C VAL A 50 -4.55 1.70 7.66
N MET A 51 -3.58 0.99 7.12
CA MET A 51 -3.69 0.45 5.77
C MET A 51 -4.46 -0.86 5.80
N VAL A 52 -5.47 -1.00 4.94
CA VAL A 52 -6.26 -2.23 4.76
C VAL A 52 -6.30 -2.52 3.29
N SER A 53 -5.94 -3.74 2.89
CA SER A 53 -5.93 -4.13 1.49
C SER A 53 -6.28 -5.60 1.35
N ASN A 54 -7.07 -5.90 0.31
CA ASN A 54 -7.34 -7.27 -0.11
C ASN A 54 -6.28 -7.68 -1.11
N GLN A 55 -5.66 -8.84 -0.90
CA GLN A 55 -4.63 -9.38 -1.77
C GLN A 55 -5.09 -10.74 -2.28
N ASP A 56 -5.86 -10.70 -3.36
CA ASP A 56 -6.53 -11.88 -3.89
C ASP A 56 -5.49 -12.91 -4.36
N GLY A 57 -5.61 -14.12 -3.81
CA GLY A 57 -4.70 -15.22 -4.10
C GLY A 57 -3.39 -15.20 -3.32
N LEU A 58 -3.16 -14.24 -2.41
CA LEU A 58 -1.96 -14.21 -1.57
C LEU A 58 -1.81 -15.52 -0.79
N GLY A 59 -0.62 -16.14 -0.87
CA GLY A 59 -0.30 -17.43 -0.26
C GLY A 59 -0.66 -18.64 -1.13
N THR A 60 -1.16 -18.43 -2.34
CA THR A 60 -1.40 -19.50 -3.33
C THR A 60 -0.28 -19.56 -4.36
N MET A 61 -0.31 -20.55 -5.26
CA MET A 61 0.67 -20.66 -6.36
C MET A 61 0.59 -19.52 -7.37
N SER A 62 -0.56 -18.83 -7.48
CA SER A 62 -0.72 -17.70 -8.41
C SER A 62 -0.28 -16.36 -7.80
N PHE A 63 -0.14 -16.28 -6.47
CA PHE A 63 0.44 -15.12 -5.80
C PHE A 63 1.15 -15.53 -4.49
N PRO A 64 2.37 -16.10 -4.61
CA PRO A 64 3.18 -16.49 -3.46
C PRO A 64 3.52 -15.32 -2.53
N GLU A 65 3.66 -15.60 -1.24
CA GLU A 65 4.10 -14.61 -0.25
C GLU A 65 5.48 -14.02 -0.57
N ASP A 66 6.37 -14.81 -1.18
CA ASP A 66 7.72 -14.38 -1.56
C ASP A 66 7.71 -13.28 -2.63
N ASP A 67 6.64 -13.17 -3.42
CA ASP A 67 6.46 -12.11 -4.41
C ASP A 67 5.84 -10.85 -3.75
N PHE A 68 4.91 -11.04 -2.81
CA PHE A 68 4.23 -9.95 -2.10
C PHE A 68 5.12 -9.21 -1.09
N TRP A 69 5.78 -9.94 -0.18
CA TRP A 69 6.45 -9.34 0.97
C TRP A 69 7.58 -8.36 0.59
N PRO A 70 8.42 -8.62 -0.42
CA PRO A 70 9.45 -7.65 -0.83
C PRO A 70 8.86 -6.31 -1.26
N VAL A 71 7.76 -6.33 -2.03
CA VAL A 71 7.06 -5.13 -2.51
C VAL A 71 6.42 -4.39 -1.34
N GLN A 72 5.66 -5.10 -0.50
CA GLN A 72 4.99 -4.54 0.68
C GLN A 72 5.97 -3.88 1.64
N ASN A 73 7.09 -4.56 1.93
CA ASN A 73 8.11 -4.05 2.84
C ASN A 73 8.86 -2.85 2.24
N LYS A 74 9.14 -2.90 0.93
CA LYS A 74 9.76 -1.76 0.25
C LYS A 74 8.88 -0.52 0.35
N MET A 75 7.58 -0.66 0.08
CA MET A 75 6.60 0.42 0.18
C MET A 75 6.53 1.04 1.59
N ILE A 76 6.51 0.21 2.64
CA ILE A 76 6.44 0.69 4.04
C ILE A 76 7.75 1.38 4.49
N SER A 77 8.89 0.99 3.92
CA SER A 77 10.21 1.50 4.32
C SER A 77 10.57 2.89 3.76
N LEU A 78 9.79 3.41 2.81
CA LEU A 78 10.04 4.66 2.10
C LEU A 78 9.39 5.87 2.80
#